data_AF-A0A3G8GVB6-F1
#
_entry.id   AF-A0A3G8GVB6-F1
#
_cell.length_a   1.000
_cell.length_b   1.000
_cell.length_c   1.000
_cell.angle_alpha   90.00
_cell.angle_beta   90.00
_cell.angle_gamma   90.00
#
_symmetry.space_group_name_H-M   'P 1'
#
loop_
_entity.id
_entity.type
_entity.pdbx_description
1 polymer ?
#
loop_
_entity_poly.entity_id
_entity_poly.type
_entity_poly.pdbx_seq_one_letter_code
_entity_poly.pdbx_strand_id
1 'polypeptide(L)'
;MKQMFGGAFAAMVVGWVVYSAIAPEPCERVYRSAGPVRIAFDAVRWGGQNFLSQDSRLRLISWSITADNTTQRFLGRLFYGPTLDCGK
;
A
#
# COMPACT_ATOMS: atom_id res chain seq x y z
N MET A 1 24.96 1.93 -14.62
CA MET A 1 23.47 1.93 -14.66
C MET A 1 22.82 1.09 -13.56
N LYS A 2 23.15 -0.19 -13.34
CA LYS A 2 22.53 -1.04 -12.29
C LYS A 2 22.59 -0.42 -10.87
N GLN A 3 23.72 0.18 -10.49
CA GLN A 3 23.87 0.87 -9.19
C GLN A 3 23.00 2.14 -9.07
N MET A 4 22.75 2.85 -10.17
CA MET A 4 21.90 4.05 -10.15
C MET A 4 20.43 3.70 -9.92
N PHE A 5 19.95 2.61 -10.53
CA PHE A 5 18.60 2.10 -10.30
C PHE A 5 18.42 1.61 -8.86
N GLY A 6 19.42 0.93 -8.30
CA GLY A 6 19.40 0.52 -6.89
C GLY A 6 19.37 1.71 -5.93
N GLY A 7 20.16 2.75 -6.21
CA GLY A 7 20.18 3.97 -5.40
C GLY A 7 18.85 4.75 -5.44
N ALA A 8 18.26 4.90 -6.62
CA ALA A 8 16.97 5.58 -6.76
C ALA A 8 15.83 4.83 -6.06
N PHE A 9 15.80 3.49 -6.18
CA PHE A 9 14.82 2.68 -5.47
C PHE A 9 14.98 2.78 -3.95
N ALA A 10 16.22 2.71 -3.45
CA ALA A 10 16.50 2.88 -2.03
C ALA A 10 16.04 4.26 -1.52
N ALA A 11 16.34 5.33 -2.26
CA ALA A 11 15.90 6.68 -1.92
C ALA A 11 14.37 6.80 -1.89
N MET A 12 13.68 6.16 -2.84
CA MET A 12 12.21 6.11 -2.86
C MET A 12 11.65 5.38 -1.63
N VAL A 13 12.21 4.21 -1.27
CA VAL A 13 11.78 3.45 -0.09
C VAL A 13 12.02 4.26 1.18
N VAL A 14 13.21 4.85 1.34
CA VAL A 14 13.54 5.69 2.50
C VAL A 14 12.62 6.91 2.58
N GLY A 15 12.40 7.62 1.46
CA GLY A 15 11.50 8.76 1.40
C GLY A 15 10.06 8.39 1.76
N TRP A 16 9.57 7.25 1.30
CA TRP A 16 8.25 6.73 1.67
C TRP A 16 8.14 6.40 3.16
N VAL A 17 9.16 5.77 3.76
CA VAL A 17 9.19 5.48 5.21
C VAL A 17 9.13 6.78 6.01
N VAL A 18 9.96 7.77 5.66
CA VAL A 18 9.96 9.08 6.32
C VAL A 18 8.59 9.77 6.16
N TYR A 19 8.06 9.83 4.94
CA TYR A 19 6.74 10.42 4.65
C TYR A 19 5.60 9.76 5.45
N SER A 20 5.68 8.44 5.64
CA SER A 20 4.69 7.69 6.42
C SER A 20 4.82 7.97 7.91
N ALA A 21 6.04 8.08 8.44
CA ALA A 21 6.30 8.29 9.86
C ALA A 21 5.97 9.72 10.35
N ILE A 22 6.17 10.74 9.51
CA ILE A 22 5.95 12.15 9.89
C ILE A 22 4.48 12.57 9.95
N ALA A 23 3.53 11.72 9.55
CA ALA A 23 2.12 12.09 9.62
C ALA A 23 1.70 12.34 11.09
N PRO A 24 0.88 13.35 11.39
CA PRO A 24 0.53 13.70 12.76
C PRO A 24 -0.36 12.63 13.41
N GLU A 25 -1.33 12.10 12.67
CA GLU A 25 -2.30 11.14 13.20
C GLU A 25 -1.85 9.68 12.99
N PRO A 26 -2.02 8.79 13.99
CA PRO A 26 -1.69 7.38 13.87
C PRO A 26 -2.37 6.69 12.66
N CYS A 27 -3.64 7.00 12.41
CA CYS A 27 -4.36 6.43 11.28
C CYS A 27 -3.86 6.94 9.94
N GLU A 28 -3.39 8.18 9.87
CA GLU A 28 -2.76 8.68 8.65
C GLU A 28 -1.41 8.01 8.39
N ARG A 29 -0.62 7.73 9.44
CA ARG A 29 0.63 6.95 9.32
C ARG A 29 0.36 5.53 8.80
N VAL A 30 -0.67 4.86 9.34
CA VAL A 30 -1.12 3.54 8.88
C VAL A 30 -1.59 3.59 7.42
N TYR A 31 -2.37 4.61 7.06
CA TYR A 31 -2.86 4.79 5.70
C TYR A 31 -1.72 5.01 4.70
N ARG A 32 -0.72 5.82 5.03
CA ARG A 32 0.46 6.10 4.18
C ARG A 32 1.38 4.88 4.06
N SER A 33 1.51 4.10 5.14
CA SER A 33 2.31 2.87 5.14
C SER A 33 1.66 1.69 4.40
N ALA A 34 0.36 1.73 4.12
CA ALA A 34 -0.27 0.77 3.20
C ALA A 34 -0.01 1.10 1.70
N GLY A 35 0.64 2.23 1.40
CA GLY A 35 0.93 2.71 0.05
C GLY A 35 1.52 1.68 -0.92
N PRO A 36 2.55 0.87 -0.56
CA PRO A 36 3.13 -0.12 -1.45
C PRO A 36 2.13 -1.19 -1.92
N VAL A 37 1.17 -1.57 -1.07
CA VAL A 37 0.13 -2.53 -1.45
C VAL A 37 -0.74 -1.92 -2.54
N ARG A 38 -1.21 -0.68 -2.37
CA ARG A 38 -2.01 0.02 -3.39
C ARG A 38 -1.26 0.12 -4.72
N ILE A 39 0.02 0.51 -4.68
CA ILE A 39 0.88 0.61 -5.87
C ILE A 39 1.01 -0.75 -6.57
N ALA A 40 1.21 -1.84 -5.82
CA ALA A 40 1.30 -3.18 -6.39
C ALA A 40 -0.01 -3.58 -7.10
N PHE A 41 -1.16 -3.31 -6.49
CA PHE A 41 -2.46 -3.60 -7.08
C PHE A 41 -2.77 -2.73 -8.31
N ASP A 42 -2.37 -1.47 -8.31
CA ASP A 42 -2.53 -0.58 -9.46
C ASP A 42 -1.63 -1.00 -10.62
N ALA A 43 -0.40 -1.47 -10.34
CA ALA A 43 0.46 -2.06 -11.35
C ALA A 43 -0.15 -3.34 -11.95
N VAL A 44 -0.75 -4.21 -11.12
CA VAL A 44 -1.45 -5.41 -11.60
C VAL A 44 -2.68 -5.05 -12.45
N ARG A 45 -3.46 -4.04 -12.03
CA ARG A 45 -4.60 -3.54 -12.83
C ARG A 45 -4.16 -3.03 -14.18
N TRP A 46 -3.13 -2.18 -14.18
CA TRP A 46 -2.60 -1.59 -15.40
C TRP A 46 -2.03 -2.66 -16.33
N GLY A 47 -1.27 -3.63 -15.80
CA GLY A 47 -0.76 -4.74 -16.61
C GLY A 47 -1.85 -5.68 -17.12
N GLY A 48 -2.90 -5.91 -16.32
CA GLY A 48 -4.01 -6.81 -16.63
C GLY A 48 -5.12 -6.20 -17.50
N GLN A 49 -5.12 -4.89 -17.75
CA GLN A 49 -6.23 -4.18 -18.40
C GLN A 49 -6.55 -4.66 -19.83
N ASN A 50 -5.62 -5.32 -20.52
CA ASN A 50 -5.84 -5.86 -21.86
C ASN A 50 -6.03 -7.38 -21.88
N PHE A 51 -5.80 -8.06 -20.75
CA PHE A 51 -5.79 -9.52 -20.67
C PHE A 51 -6.86 -10.10 -19.74
N LEU A 52 -7.47 -9.26 -18.89
CA LEU A 52 -8.49 -9.68 -17.94
C LEU A 52 -9.90 -9.42 -18.46
N SER A 53 -10.76 -10.42 -18.32
CA SER A 53 -12.22 -10.28 -18.46
C SER A 53 -12.79 -9.30 -17.44
N GLN A 54 -13.98 -8.78 -17.69
CA GLN A 54 -14.65 -7.82 -16.81
C GLN A 54 -14.84 -8.37 -15.38
N ASP A 55 -15.24 -9.63 -15.24
CA ASP A 55 -15.37 -10.28 -13.93
C ASP A 55 -14.05 -10.35 -13.17
N SER A 56 -12.96 -10.66 -13.87
CA SER A 56 -11.63 -10.72 -13.26
C SER A 56 -11.16 -9.34 -12.80
N ARG A 57 -11.50 -8.28 -13.54
CA ARG A 57 -11.22 -6.89 -13.11
C ARG A 57 -12.00 -6.53 -11.86
N LEU A 58 -13.29 -6.88 -11.79
CA LEU A 58 -14.12 -6.65 -10.60
C LEU A 58 -13.59 -7.41 -9.38
N ARG A 59 -13.19 -8.68 -9.55
CA ARG A 59 -12.54 -9.45 -8.48
C ARG A 59 -11.22 -8.81 -8.04
N LEU A 60 -10.42 -8.31 -8.96
CA LEU A 60 -9.17 -7.62 -8.64
C LEU A 60 -9.42 -6.30 -7.88
N ILE A 61 -10.53 -5.61 -8.17
CA ILE A 61 -10.99 -4.45 -7.40
C ILE A 61 -11.34 -4.84 -5.97
N SER A 62 -12.21 -5.82 -5.80
CA SER A 62 -12.57 -6.35 -4.49
C SER A 62 -11.33 -6.81 -3.71
N TRP A 63 -10.43 -7.55 -4.35
CA TRP A 63 -9.22 -8.08 -3.70
C TRP A 63 -8.28 -6.97 -3.24
N SER A 64 -8.10 -5.89 -4.01
CA SER A 64 -7.24 -4.79 -3.53
C SER A 64 -7.81 -4.07 -2.32
N ILE A 65 -9.14 -3.89 -2.27
CA ILE A 65 -9.80 -3.21 -1.17
C ILE A 65 -9.62 -4.05 0.10
N THR A 66 -9.85 -5.37 -0.02
CA THR A 66 -9.63 -6.31 1.09
C THR A 66 -8.17 -6.32 1.52
N ALA A 67 -7.23 -6.36 0.58
CA ALA A 67 -5.80 -6.37 0.88
C ALA A 67 -5.36 -5.08 1.58
N ASP A 68 -5.75 -3.91 1.06
CA ASP A 68 -5.43 -2.62 1.65
C ASP A 68 -5.99 -2.49 3.08
N ASN A 69 -7.25 -2.86 3.29
CA ASN A 69 -7.86 -2.85 4.63
C ASN A 69 -7.16 -3.83 5.59
N THR A 70 -6.84 -5.04 5.11
CA THR A 70 -6.11 -6.04 5.91
C THR A 70 -4.72 -5.54 6.29
N THR A 71 -4.01 -4.92 5.35
CA THR A 71 -2.69 -4.32 5.60
C THR A 71 -2.80 -3.18 6.61
N GLN A 72 -3.76 -2.27 6.46
CA GLN A 72 -3.96 -1.19 7.43
C GLN A 72 -4.27 -1.73 8.84
N ARG A 73 -5.14 -2.73 8.95
CA ARG A 73 -5.42 -3.39 10.24
C ARG A 73 -4.19 -4.06 10.84
N PHE A 74 -3.41 -4.75 10.01
CA PHE A 74 -2.17 -5.39 10.44
C PHE A 74 -1.15 -4.35 10.94
N LEU A 75 -0.90 -3.29 10.17
CA LEU A 75 0.04 -2.23 10.53
C LEU A 75 -0.44 -1.44 11.76
N GLY A 76 -1.74 -1.16 11.85
CA GLY A 76 -2.35 -0.54 13.03
C GLY A 76 -2.09 -1.36 14.28
N ARG A 77 -2.35 -2.67 14.24
CA ARG A 77 -2.07 -3.59 15.36
C ARG A 77 -0.57 -3.68 15.68
N LEU A 78 0.28 -3.75 14.66
CA LEU A 78 1.72 -3.90 14.81
C LEU A 78 2.36 -2.69 15.50
N PHE A 79 1.97 -1.47 15.11
CA PHE A 79 2.63 -0.24 15.58
C PHE A 79 1.90 0.46 16.73
N TYR A 80 0.59 0.26 16.88
CA TYR A 80 -0.24 1.01 17.84
C TYR A 80 -1.09 0.12 18.75
N GLY A 81 -0.97 -1.20 18.61
CA GLY A 81 -1.72 -2.17 19.41
C GLY A 81 -3.17 -2.38 18.94
N PRO A 82 -3.92 -3.26 19.63
CA PRO A 82 -5.24 -3.71 19.19
C PRO A 82 -6.34 -2.64 19.27
N THR A 83 -6.07 -1.51 19.94
CA THR A 83 -7.05 -0.44 20.20
C THR A 83 -7.11 0.60 19.09
N LEU A 84 -6.14 0.63 18.18
CA LEU A 84 -6.19 1.56 17.05
C LEU A 84 -7.10 0.99 15.96
N ASP A 85 -8.32 1.54 15.90
CA ASP A 85 -9.25 1.30 14.79
C ASP A 85 -9.25 2.51 13.86
N CYS A 86 -8.76 2.32 12.64
CA CYS A 86 -8.77 3.31 11.58
C CYS A 86 -9.91 3.08 10.59
N GLY A 87 -10.85 2.20 10.93
CA GLY A 87 -12.08 2.00 10.21
C GLY A 87 -12.92 3.27 10.22
N LYS A 88 -13.25 3.75 9.02
CA LYS A 88 -14.58 4.28 8.77
C LYS A 88 -15.49 3.12 8.41
#